data_AF-A0A9P3CF85-F1
#
_entry.id   AF-A0A9P3CF85-F1
#
_cell.length_a   1.000
_cell.length_b   1.000
_cell.length_c   1.000
_cell.angle_alpha   90.00
_cell.angle_beta   90.00
_cell.angle_gamma   90.00
#
_symmetry.space_group_name_H-M   'P 1'
#
loop_
_entity.id
_entity.type
_entity.pdbx_description
1 polymer ?
#
loop_
_entity_poly.entity_id
_entity_poly.type
_entity_poly.pdbx_seq_one_letter_code
_entity_poly.pdbx_strand_id
1 'polypeptide(L)'
;MPTQTEFLSNPGLVPQTTTADCMICHDQAVSPVTTSECQCRVVYCRQCILEWYTGGGSRCPTCRAACFTLPDDDDDDDDMDESDISDDSDDSHDSDIEDDAPRFGLDVTIANGEGDETIYLLRDNPWDLDDDEAVEAIRTFRSSSIDAEMSIDRRSHRPACVKAYLLVDYLLADANVFYEEQLETALESSQATEEDFCSMIKELGIMIERYDGDTMSYEELYDNLLMSVLGQLSSMSGVFLDMWNARHNNREIDLDPIQRYLQDIVEELAEEEERIYYRLNWNES
;
A
#
# COMPACT_ATOMS: atom_id res chain seq x y z
N MET A 1 3.30 -7.79 -25.87
CA MET A 1 3.76 -6.45 -25.43
C MET A 1 5.11 -6.16 -26.08
N PRO A 2 5.53 -4.89 -26.26
CA PRO A 2 6.89 -4.60 -26.73
C PRO A 2 7.93 -5.08 -25.71
N THR A 3 9.16 -5.30 -26.15
CA THR A 3 10.31 -5.45 -25.25
C THR A 3 10.71 -4.10 -24.63
N GLN A 4 11.45 -4.11 -23.52
CA GLN A 4 11.99 -2.89 -22.91
C GLN A 4 12.76 -2.02 -23.92
N THR A 5 13.62 -2.64 -24.73
CA THR A 5 14.44 -1.93 -25.74
C THR A 5 13.57 -1.28 -26.81
N GLU A 6 12.54 -1.97 -27.29
CA GLU A 6 11.60 -1.43 -28.29
C GLU A 6 10.79 -0.27 -27.71
N PHE A 7 10.29 -0.44 -26.48
CA PHE A 7 9.54 0.60 -25.77
C PHE A 7 10.37 1.87 -25.59
N LEU A 8 11.63 1.76 -25.15
CA LEU A 8 12.49 2.92 -24.91
C LEU A 8 12.98 3.60 -26.21
N SER A 9 12.99 2.90 -27.35
CA SER A 9 13.59 3.40 -28.59
C SER A 9 12.64 4.20 -29.48
N ASN A 10 11.36 3.81 -29.61
CA ASN A 10 10.31 4.62 -30.28
C ASN A 10 8.95 3.87 -30.34
N PRO A 11 7.79 4.49 -30.02
CA PRO A 11 7.57 5.82 -29.46
C PRO A 11 7.31 5.82 -27.94
N GLY A 12 7.71 4.76 -27.22
CA GLY A 12 7.24 4.50 -25.84
C GLY A 12 7.36 5.67 -24.87
N LEU A 13 8.34 6.56 -25.06
CA LEU A 13 8.40 7.86 -24.41
C LEU A 13 8.16 9.00 -25.41
N VAL A 14 7.00 9.66 -25.31
CA VAL A 14 6.58 10.78 -26.17
C VAL A 14 6.94 12.11 -25.50
N PRO A 15 7.81 12.95 -26.11
CA PRO A 15 8.11 14.28 -25.59
C PRO A 15 6.87 15.19 -25.53
N GLN A 16 6.76 15.97 -24.46
CA GLN A 16 5.70 16.94 -24.24
C GLN A 16 6.27 18.38 -24.21
N THR A 17 5.40 19.37 -24.38
CA THR A 17 5.74 20.81 -24.25
C THR A 17 5.03 21.47 -23.07
N THR A 18 4.74 20.70 -22.03
CA THR A 18 3.98 21.12 -20.85
C THR A 18 4.89 21.65 -19.74
N THR A 19 4.30 22.38 -18.79
CA THR A 19 4.94 22.84 -17.55
C THR A 19 4.42 22.08 -16.32
N ALA A 20 3.81 20.92 -16.51
CA ALA A 20 3.33 20.06 -15.44
C ALA A 20 4.50 19.53 -14.59
N ASP A 21 4.20 19.20 -13.34
CA ASP A 21 5.15 18.58 -12.43
C ASP A 21 5.35 17.10 -12.77
N CYS A 22 6.54 16.59 -12.50
CA CYS A 22 6.90 15.19 -12.69
C CYS A 22 6.28 14.33 -11.59
N MET A 23 5.56 13.28 -11.94
CA MET A 23 4.93 12.41 -10.92
C MET A 23 5.90 11.46 -10.19
N ILE A 24 7.20 11.48 -10.52
CA ILE A 24 8.22 10.70 -9.79
C ILE A 24 8.97 11.60 -8.79
N CYS A 25 9.41 12.79 -9.22
CA CYS A 25 10.21 13.67 -8.36
C CYS A 25 9.41 14.86 -7.78
N HIS A 26 8.15 15.02 -8.17
CA HIS A 26 7.24 16.09 -7.74
C HIS A 26 7.70 17.54 -8.02
N ASP A 27 8.79 17.71 -8.75
CA ASP A 27 9.28 19.01 -9.26
C ASP A 27 8.74 19.30 -10.67
N GLN A 28 8.84 20.56 -11.09
CA GLN A 28 8.54 20.97 -12.47
C GLN A 28 9.34 20.12 -13.48
N ALA A 29 8.63 19.43 -14.39
CA ALA A 29 9.24 18.43 -15.23
C ALA A 29 10.29 19.01 -16.20
N VAL A 30 11.52 18.48 -16.12
CA VAL A 30 12.62 18.82 -17.03
C VAL A 30 12.63 17.82 -18.19
N SER A 31 12.53 18.34 -19.42
CA SER A 31 12.36 17.52 -20.64
C SER A 31 11.17 16.55 -20.52
N PRO A 32 9.94 17.08 -20.37
CA PRO A 32 8.78 16.28 -20.01
C PRO A 32 8.46 15.23 -21.09
N VAL A 33 8.10 14.03 -20.64
CA VAL A 33 7.66 12.92 -21.49
C VAL A 33 6.40 12.26 -20.90
N THR A 34 5.62 11.61 -21.76
CA THR A 34 4.52 10.71 -21.39
C THR A 34 4.77 9.34 -21.99
N THR A 35 4.20 8.30 -21.39
CA THR A 35 4.24 6.95 -21.96
C THR A 35 3.17 6.80 -23.06
N SER A 36 3.53 6.27 -24.24
CA SER A 36 2.61 6.22 -25.39
C SER A 36 1.44 5.25 -25.21
N GLU A 37 1.70 4.14 -24.52
CA GLU A 37 0.74 3.03 -24.31
C GLU A 37 -0.08 3.21 -23.02
N CYS A 38 0.29 4.13 -22.12
CA CYS A 38 -0.45 4.34 -20.88
C CYS A 38 -1.65 5.26 -21.07
N GLN A 39 -2.84 4.80 -20.64
CA GLN A 39 -4.04 5.63 -20.62
C GLN A 39 -3.94 6.80 -19.64
N CYS A 40 -3.11 6.66 -18.60
CA CYS A 40 -2.87 7.67 -17.57
C CYS A 40 -2.31 8.99 -18.12
N ARG A 41 -1.52 8.95 -19.21
CA ARG A 41 -0.88 10.12 -19.88
C ARG A 41 -0.19 11.09 -18.92
N VAL A 42 0.35 10.54 -17.83
CA VAL A 42 1.04 11.29 -16.79
C VAL A 42 2.39 11.79 -17.31
N VAL A 43 2.79 12.96 -16.82
CA VAL A 43 4.04 13.63 -17.21
C VAL A 43 5.16 13.25 -16.25
N TYR A 44 6.31 12.93 -16.82
CA TYR A 44 7.52 12.63 -16.08
C TYR A 44 8.70 13.43 -16.63
N CYS A 45 9.69 13.71 -15.79
CA CYS A 45 11.04 14.01 -16.25
C CYS A 45 11.55 12.81 -17.07
N ARG A 46 12.14 13.05 -18.24
CA ARG A 46 12.69 11.97 -19.07
C ARG A 46 13.69 11.09 -18.32
N GLN A 47 14.50 11.68 -17.45
CA GLN A 47 15.50 10.95 -16.68
C GLN A 47 14.85 10.04 -15.62
N CYS A 48 13.92 10.58 -14.81
CA CYS A 48 13.26 9.81 -13.76
C CYS A 48 12.53 8.57 -14.30
N ILE A 49 11.80 8.71 -15.40
CA ILE A 49 11.08 7.57 -15.98
C ILE A 49 12.03 6.55 -16.62
N LEU A 50 13.18 6.98 -17.16
CA LEU A 50 14.20 6.05 -17.66
C LEU A 50 14.82 5.26 -16.51
N GLU A 51 15.19 5.92 -15.42
CA GLU A 51 15.75 5.29 -14.22
C GLU A 51 14.80 4.23 -13.66
N TRP A 52 13.51 4.56 -13.54
CA TRP A 52 12.46 3.62 -13.15
C TRP A 52 12.46 2.35 -14.01
N TYR A 53 12.44 2.51 -15.34
CA TYR A 53 12.42 1.36 -16.23
C TYR A 53 13.74 0.58 -16.23
N THR A 54 14.89 1.26 -16.13
CA THR A 54 16.19 0.57 -16.05
C THR A 54 16.45 -0.10 -14.72
N GLY A 55 15.78 0.34 -13.65
CA GLY A 55 15.85 -0.23 -12.30
C GLY A 55 15.02 -1.50 -12.10
N GLY A 56 14.47 -2.08 -13.18
CA GLY A 56 13.67 -3.32 -13.14
C GLY A 56 12.16 -3.09 -13.20
N GLY A 57 11.68 -1.85 -13.11
CA GLY A 57 10.26 -1.57 -13.29
C GLY A 57 9.80 -1.89 -14.71
N SER A 58 8.79 -2.73 -14.89
CA SER A 58 8.14 -3.01 -16.19
C SER A 58 6.75 -2.36 -16.32
N ARG A 59 6.28 -1.74 -15.23
CA ARG A 59 4.96 -1.14 -15.07
C ARG A 59 5.04 0.38 -14.99
N CYS A 60 3.96 1.05 -15.38
CA CYS A 60 3.82 2.50 -15.23
C CYS A 60 3.90 2.90 -13.74
N PRO A 61 4.70 3.91 -13.35
CA PRO A 61 4.80 4.34 -11.95
C PRO A 61 3.46 4.79 -11.36
N THR A 62 2.55 5.33 -12.18
CA THR A 62 1.32 5.95 -11.67
C THR A 62 0.12 5.01 -11.69
N CYS A 63 -0.15 4.32 -12.81
CA CYS A 63 -1.32 3.44 -12.89
C CYS A 63 -0.97 1.95 -12.81
N ARG A 64 0.32 1.61 -12.63
CA ARG A 64 0.84 0.23 -12.54
C ARG A 64 0.54 -0.66 -13.76
N ALA A 65 -0.03 -0.12 -14.84
CA ALA A 65 -0.24 -0.86 -16.08
C ALA A 65 1.10 -1.31 -16.68
N ALA A 66 1.17 -2.57 -17.10
CA ALA A 66 2.34 -3.13 -17.74
C ALA A 66 2.67 -2.33 -19.02
N CYS A 67 3.94 -1.94 -19.19
CA CYS A 67 4.41 -1.14 -20.33
C CYS A 67 5.17 -1.99 -21.34
N PHE A 68 5.93 -2.99 -20.87
CA PHE A 68 6.64 -3.97 -21.69
C PHE A 68 6.77 -5.30 -20.94
N THR A 69 7.03 -6.37 -21.69
CA THR A 69 7.46 -7.66 -21.12
C THR A 69 8.96 -7.63 -20.86
N LEU A 70 9.37 -8.09 -19.68
CA LEU A 70 10.75 -8.48 -19.44
C LEU A 70 11.03 -9.73 -20.28
N PRO A 71 12.26 -9.93 -20.79
CA PRO A 71 12.62 -11.22 -21.35
C PRO A 71 12.34 -12.27 -20.27
N ASP A 72 11.47 -13.23 -20.60
CA ASP A 72 11.14 -14.31 -19.69
C ASP A 72 12.46 -14.92 -19.19
N ASP A 73 12.65 -14.95 -17.86
CA ASP A 73 13.56 -15.94 -17.24
C ASP A 73 12.88 -17.30 -17.40
N ASP A 74 12.70 -17.71 -18.66
CA ASP A 74 12.28 -19.03 -19.06
C ASP A 74 13.36 -20.02 -18.56
N ASP A 75 12.86 -21.09 -17.94
CA ASP A 75 13.51 -22.38 -17.78
C ASP A 75 14.46 -22.55 -16.57
N ASP A 76 13.90 -22.96 -15.42
CA ASP A 76 14.52 -23.98 -14.55
C ASP A 76 13.49 -24.61 -13.57
N ASP A 77 12.27 -24.94 -14.02
CA ASP A 77 11.33 -25.78 -13.26
C ASP A 77 10.95 -27.04 -14.07
N ASP A 78 11.97 -27.85 -14.40
CA ASP A 78 11.78 -29.20 -14.94
C ASP A 78 11.82 -30.25 -13.82
N ASP A 79 10.67 -30.90 -13.63
CA ASP A 79 10.48 -32.31 -13.24
C ASP A 79 11.17 -32.82 -11.96
N MET A 80 10.50 -32.68 -10.80
CA MET A 80 10.75 -33.54 -9.64
C MET A 80 9.75 -34.71 -9.61
N ASP A 81 10.26 -35.84 -10.08
CA ASP A 81 9.72 -37.20 -10.11
C ASP A 81 9.18 -37.66 -8.73
N GLU A 82 7.89 -38.00 -8.67
CA GLU A 82 7.25 -38.61 -7.49
C GLU A 82 7.71 -40.06 -7.30
N SER A 83 8.79 -40.26 -6.54
CA SER A 83 9.16 -41.58 -6.04
C SER A 83 8.80 -41.76 -4.57
N ASP A 84 7.78 -42.60 -4.37
CA ASP A 84 7.35 -43.31 -3.17
C ASP A 84 8.52 -43.87 -2.33
N ILE A 85 8.76 -43.31 -1.14
CA ILE A 85 9.67 -43.90 -0.13
C ILE A 85 9.02 -43.86 1.25
N SER A 86 8.83 -45.06 1.76
CA SER A 86 8.29 -45.41 3.06
C SER A 86 9.32 -45.29 4.21
N ASP A 87 8.80 -44.86 5.36
CA ASP A 87 9.02 -45.41 6.71
C ASP A 87 10.27 -45.02 7.53
N ASP A 88 9.95 -44.48 8.71
CA ASP A 88 10.66 -44.46 9.99
C ASP A 88 12.13 -44.02 10.01
N SER A 89 12.35 -42.72 10.23
CA SER A 89 13.52 -42.22 10.95
C SER A 89 13.17 -40.96 11.77
N ASP A 90 13.31 -41.15 13.08
CA ASP A 90 13.39 -40.16 14.15
C ASP A 90 14.47 -39.12 13.81
N ASP A 91 14.06 -38.00 13.19
CA ASP A 91 14.90 -36.84 12.95
C ASP A 91 14.25 -35.65 13.65
N SER A 92 14.92 -35.19 14.71
CA SER A 92 14.63 -33.94 15.37
C SER A 92 14.85 -32.83 14.35
N HIS A 93 13.79 -32.49 13.62
CA HIS A 93 13.68 -31.24 12.90
C HIS A 93 13.90 -30.12 13.91
N ASP A 94 15.16 -29.67 14.01
CA ASP A 94 15.44 -28.24 13.88
C ASP A 94 14.74 -27.84 12.58
N SER A 95 13.44 -27.53 12.70
CA SER A 95 12.88 -26.49 11.88
C SER A 95 13.77 -25.30 12.20
N ASP A 96 14.75 -25.06 11.34
CA ASP A 96 15.14 -23.71 10.97
C ASP A 96 13.80 -22.99 10.76
N ILE A 97 13.27 -22.42 11.85
CA ILE A 97 12.18 -21.48 11.83
C ILE A 97 12.84 -20.35 11.06
N GLU A 98 12.69 -20.40 9.74
CA GLU A 98 12.94 -19.28 8.87
C GLU A 98 12.31 -18.11 9.61
N ASP A 99 13.16 -17.16 9.98
CA ASP A 99 12.86 -16.04 10.87
C ASP A 99 11.59 -15.38 10.32
N ASP A 100 10.44 -15.80 10.86
CA ASP A 100 9.13 -15.60 10.26
C ASP A 100 8.85 -14.13 10.44
N ALA A 101 9.22 -13.35 9.42
CA ALA A 101 8.94 -11.93 9.35
C ALA A 101 7.49 -11.70 9.80
N PRO A 102 7.24 -10.71 10.66
CA PRO A 102 5.90 -10.45 11.18
C PRO A 102 4.93 -10.21 10.03
N ARG A 103 4.10 -11.21 9.75
CA ARG A 103 2.92 -11.03 8.90
C ARG A 103 1.87 -10.29 9.70
N PHE A 104 1.51 -9.11 9.21
CA PHE A 104 0.46 -8.31 9.82
C PHE A 104 -0.90 -8.88 9.44
N GLY A 105 -1.58 -9.53 10.40
CA GLY A 105 -2.94 -10.04 10.25
C GLY A 105 -3.07 -11.56 10.20
N LEU A 106 -4.28 -12.04 9.92
CA LEU A 106 -4.59 -13.41 9.52
C LEU A 106 -4.70 -13.45 8.00
N ASP A 107 -3.85 -14.24 7.36
CA ASP A 107 -3.95 -14.52 5.92
C ASP A 107 -5.17 -15.39 5.68
N VAL A 108 -6.21 -14.81 5.08
CA VAL A 108 -7.35 -15.57 4.55
C VAL A 108 -7.18 -15.66 3.05
N THR A 109 -6.68 -16.81 2.59
CA THR A 109 -6.56 -17.09 1.16
C THR A 109 -7.94 -17.39 0.58
N ILE A 110 -8.33 -16.58 -0.39
CA ILE A 110 -9.49 -16.84 -1.23
C ILE A 110 -9.03 -17.48 -2.54
N ALA A 111 -9.57 -18.65 -2.86
CA ALA A 111 -9.45 -19.23 -4.19
C ALA A 111 -10.40 -18.53 -5.18
N ASN A 112 -9.88 -17.64 -6.02
CA ASN A 112 -10.67 -16.85 -6.97
C ASN A 112 -10.61 -17.33 -8.43
N GLY A 113 -10.18 -18.56 -8.71
CA GLY A 113 -10.13 -19.14 -10.06
C GLY A 113 -9.08 -18.52 -11.01
N GLU A 114 -8.63 -17.30 -10.74
CA GLU A 114 -7.53 -16.57 -11.41
C GLU A 114 -6.25 -16.48 -10.54
N GLY A 115 -6.29 -17.04 -9.33
CA GLY A 115 -5.20 -17.01 -8.36
C GLY A 115 -5.74 -17.05 -6.93
N ASP A 116 -4.82 -17.27 -5.99
CA ASP A 116 -5.06 -17.16 -4.56
C ASP A 116 -4.92 -15.68 -4.16
N GLU A 117 -5.99 -15.07 -3.68
CA GLU A 117 -5.98 -13.69 -3.17
C GLU A 117 -5.88 -13.70 -1.64
N THR A 118 -4.91 -12.98 -1.07
CA THR A 118 -4.77 -12.82 0.38
C THR A 118 -5.58 -11.62 0.88
N ILE A 119 -6.45 -11.87 1.86
CA ILE A 119 -7.11 -10.84 2.67
C ILE A 119 -6.50 -10.86 4.07
N TYR A 120 -6.32 -9.67 4.65
CA TYR A 120 -5.76 -9.51 5.98
C TYR A 120 -6.82 -9.05 6.97
N LEU A 121 -7.04 -9.86 8.02
CA LEU A 121 -7.92 -9.51 9.14
C LEU A 121 -7.09 -9.29 10.42
N LEU A 122 -7.53 -8.39 11.30
CA LEU A 122 -6.92 -8.25 12.63
C LEU A 122 -7.13 -9.53 13.45
N ARG A 123 -6.06 -10.03 14.09
CA ARG A 123 -6.07 -11.31 14.84
C ARG A 123 -7.03 -11.36 16.03
N ASP A 124 -7.27 -10.22 16.68
CA ASP A 124 -8.02 -10.13 17.94
C ASP A 124 -9.37 -9.40 17.76
N ASN A 125 -9.95 -9.48 16.56
CA ASN A 125 -11.04 -8.61 16.18
C ASN A 125 -12.37 -8.98 16.91
N PRO A 126 -13.05 -8.03 17.57
CA PRO A 126 -14.28 -8.31 18.33
C PRO A 126 -15.58 -8.26 17.51
N TRP A 127 -15.54 -8.20 16.16
CA TRP A 127 -16.78 -8.19 15.38
C TRP A 127 -17.48 -9.54 15.49
N ASP A 128 -18.75 -9.53 15.92
CA ASP A 128 -19.68 -10.65 15.78
C ASP A 128 -20.13 -10.84 14.31
N LEU A 129 -19.40 -10.27 13.35
CA LEU A 129 -19.65 -10.49 11.93
C LEU A 129 -19.18 -11.89 11.58
N ASP A 130 -19.99 -12.61 10.80
CA ASP A 130 -19.56 -13.86 10.20
C ASP A 130 -18.35 -13.56 9.32
N ASP A 131 -17.21 -14.22 9.55
CA ASP A 131 -15.95 -13.97 8.82
C ASP A 131 -16.20 -13.97 7.29
N ASP A 132 -17.15 -14.79 6.84
CA ASP A 132 -17.60 -14.88 5.46
C ASP A 132 -18.20 -13.56 4.91
N GLU A 133 -18.93 -12.79 5.71
CA GLU A 133 -19.54 -11.51 5.30
C GLU A 133 -18.47 -10.43 5.12
N ALA A 134 -17.50 -10.35 6.04
CA ALA A 134 -16.39 -9.40 5.94
C ALA A 134 -15.50 -9.71 4.73
N VAL A 135 -15.19 -11.00 4.53
CA VAL A 135 -14.41 -11.49 3.38
C VAL A 135 -15.10 -11.16 2.06
N GLU A 136 -16.42 -11.38 1.94
CA GLU A 136 -17.16 -11.06 0.72
C GLU A 136 -17.26 -9.55 0.47
N ALA A 137 -17.40 -8.75 1.53
CA ALA A 137 -17.41 -7.29 1.43
C ALA A 137 -16.06 -6.75 0.93
N ILE A 138 -14.94 -7.26 1.46
CA ILE A 138 -13.59 -6.91 1.01
C ILE A 138 -13.39 -7.32 -0.45
N ARG A 139 -13.75 -8.56 -0.82
CA ARG A 139 -13.65 -9.05 -2.20
C ARG A 139 -14.45 -8.18 -3.17
N THR A 140 -15.69 -7.88 -2.82
CA THR A 140 -16.57 -7.02 -3.63
C THR A 140 -15.97 -5.62 -3.79
N PHE A 141 -15.39 -5.10 -2.71
CA PHE A 141 -14.77 -3.79 -2.71
C PHE A 141 -13.53 -3.75 -3.62
N ARG A 142 -12.57 -4.67 -3.43
CA ARG A 142 -11.33 -4.74 -4.24
C ARG A 142 -11.58 -5.01 -5.73
N SER A 143 -12.60 -5.81 -6.05
CA SER A 143 -12.94 -6.14 -7.45
C SER A 143 -13.69 -5.04 -8.20
N SER A 144 -14.24 -4.04 -7.50
CA SER A 144 -14.97 -2.96 -8.16
C SER A 144 -14.01 -1.95 -8.79
N SER A 145 -14.05 -1.81 -10.12
CA SER A 145 -13.17 -0.90 -10.89
C SER A 145 -13.51 0.59 -10.75
N ILE A 146 -14.23 0.96 -9.69
CA ILE A 146 -14.78 2.32 -9.50
C ILE A 146 -13.64 3.36 -9.40
N ASP A 147 -12.45 2.93 -8.95
CA ASP A 147 -11.28 3.79 -8.74
C ASP A 147 -10.72 4.40 -10.04
N ALA A 148 -10.99 3.79 -11.20
CA ALA A 148 -10.50 4.31 -12.47
C ALA A 148 -11.29 5.53 -12.97
N GLU A 149 -12.53 5.75 -12.49
CA GLU A 149 -13.46 6.72 -13.10
C GLU A 149 -13.93 7.83 -12.16
N MET A 150 -13.74 7.70 -10.84
CA MET A 150 -14.17 8.73 -9.88
C MET A 150 -13.17 9.88 -9.78
N SER A 151 -13.42 10.98 -10.49
CA SER A 151 -12.70 12.23 -10.27
C SER A 151 -13.14 12.84 -8.93
N ILE A 152 -12.33 12.66 -7.88
CA ILE A 152 -12.59 13.26 -6.57
C ILE A 152 -12.39 14.79 -6.67
N ASP A 153 -13.46 15.57 -6.51
CA ASP A 153 -13.37 17.02 -6.43
C ASP A 153 -12.85 17.43 -5.04
N ARG A 154 -11.54 17.66 -4.97
CA ARG A 154 -10.84 18.12 -3.75
C ARG A 154 -11.35 19.46 -3.18
N ARG A 155 -12.30 20.15 -3.85
CA ARG A 155 -12.87 21.43 -3.38
C ARG A 155 -14.18 21.30 -2.62
N SER A 156 -14.85 20.15 -2.68
CA SER A 156 -16.06 19.90 -1.89
C SER A 156 -15.72 19.38 -0.50
N HIS A 157 -16.67 19.50 0.44
CA HIS A 157 -16.62 18.76 1.69
C HIS A 157 -16.54 17.28 1.35
N ARG A 158 -15.50 16.59 1.87
CA ARG A 158 -15.20 15.18 1.60
C ARG A 158 -15.78 14.35 2.74
N PRO A 159 -17.02 13.86 2.63
CA PRO A 159 -17.60 13.01 3.65
C PRO A 159 -16.88 11.68 3.68
N ALA A 160 -16.84 11.11 4.88
CA ALA A 160 -16.15 9.89 5.20
C ALA A 160 -17.12 8.97 5.99
N CYS A 161 -17.24 7.69 5.62
CA CYS A 161 -17.83 6.63 6.43
C CYS A 161 -16.83 5.49 6.73
N VAL A 162 -16.47 5.35 8.01
CA VAL A 162 -15.45 4.40 8.45
C VAL A 162 -16.04 3.00 8.45
N LYS A 163 -15.44 2.10 7.65
CA LYS A 163 -15.69 0.66 7.67
C LYS A 163 -14.40 -0.03 8.08
N ALA A 164 -14.30 -0.39 9.35
CA ALA A 164 -13.03 -0.79 9.96
C ALA A 164 -12.38 -1.96 9.22
N TYR A 165 -13.14 -3.00 8.87
CA TYR A 165 -12.57 -4.18 8.19
C TYR A 165 -11.97 -3.86 6.81
N LEU A 166 -12.52 -2.90 6.05
CA LEU A 166 -11.96 -2.49 4.75
C LEU A 166 -10.66 -1.72 4.93
N LEU A 167 -10.63 -0.78 5.87
CA LEU A 167 -9.45 0.04 6.14
C LEU A 167 -8.33 -0.75 6.82
N VAL A 168 -8.69 -1.71 7.68
CA VAL A 168 -7.75 -2.64 8.30
C VAL A 168 -7.11 -3.53 7.24
N ASP A 169 -7.89 -4.12 6.34
CA ASP A 169 -7.34 -4.91 5.24
C ASP A 169 -6.38 -4.09 4.38
N TYR A 170 -6.75 -2.85 4.03
CA TYR A 170 -5.87 -1.91 3.30
C TYR A 170 -4.57 -1.65 4.07
N LEU A 171 -4.67 -1.27 5.34
CA LEU A 171 -3.53 -0.99 6.21
C LEU A 171 -2.56 -2.17 6.28
N LEU A 172 -3.08 -3.37 6.52
CA LEU A 172 -2.25 -4.56 6.69
C LEU A 172 -1.61 -4.99 5.36
N ALA A 173 -2.33 -4.90 4.24
CA ALA A 173 -1.78 -5.18 2.93
C ALA A 173 -0.61 -4.23 2.59
N ASP A 174 -0.80 -2.92 2.78
CA ASP A 174 0.25 -1.93 2.55
C ASP A 174 1.44 -2.12 3.50
N ALA A 175 1.17 -2.35 4.79
CA ALA A 175 2.20 -2.58 5.79
C ALA A 175 3.07 -3.80 5.49
N ASN A 176 2.49 -4.91 5.01
CA ASN A 176 3.27 -6.08 4.60
C ASN A 176 4.17 -5.77 3.39
N VAL A 177 3.67 -5.04 2.39
CA VAL A 177 4.48 -4.61 1.23
C VAL A 177 5.64 -3.70 1.69
N PHE A 178 5.36 -2.72 2.55
CA PHE A 178 6.40 -1.85 3.09
C PHE A 178 7.43 -2.64 3.92
N TYR A 179 6.96 -3.58 4.73
CA TYR A 179 7.81 -4.44 5.55
C TYR A 179 8.80 -5.23 4.69
N GLU A 180 8.30 -5.90 3.65
CA GLU A 180 9.11 -6.75 2.77
C GLU A 180 10.06 -5.95 1.86
N GLU A 181 9.58 -4.83 1.30
CA GLU A 181 10.31 -4.14 0.25
C GLU A 181 11.19 -2.99 0.75
N GLN A 182 10.79 -2.32 1.85
CA GLN A 182 11.32 -0.99 2.19
C GLN A 182 11.84 -0.86 3.62
N LEU A 183 11.37 -1.69 4.55
CA LEU A 183 11.64 -1.48 5.98
C LEU A 183 13.13 -1.52 6.32
N GLU A 184 13.88 -2.51 5.80
CA GLU A 184 15.32 -2.60 6.07
C GLU A 184 16.06 -1.30 5.70
N THR A 185 15.81 -0.80 4.49
CA THR A 185 16.40 0.46 4.00
C THR A 185 15.91 1.68 4.79
N ALA A 186 14.64 1.70 5.18
CA ALA A 186 14.07 2.76 6.00
C ALA A 186 14.73 2.82 7.39
N LEU A 187 14.97 1.66 8.02
CA LEU A 187 15.59 1.55 9.34
C LEU A 187 17.07 1.94 9.33
N GLU A 188 17.82 1.73 8.24
CA GLU A 188 19.23 2.17 8.13
C GLU A 188 19.41 3.69 8.32
N SER A 189 18.38 4.47 7.99
CA SER A 189 18.39 5.94 8.06
C SER A 189 17.42 6.52 9.09
N SER A 190 16.75 5.68 9.86
CA SER A 190 15.80 6.08 10.91
C SER A 190 16.38 5.88 12.31
N GLN A 191 15.81 6.58 13.29
CA GLN A 191 16.01 6.28 14.71
C GLN A 191 15.00 5.26 15.24
N ALA A 192 13.98 4.92 14.44
CA ALA A 192 13.01 3.89 14.74
C ALA A 192 13.63 2.49 14.68
N THR A 193 12.96 1.58 15.35
CA THR A 193 13.21 0.14 15.32
C THR A 193 12.07 -0.57 14.60
N GLU A 194 12.27 -1.83 14.26
CA GLU A 194 11.20 -2.69 13.75
C GLU A 194 10.04 -2.80 14.75
N GLU A 195 10.32 -2.83 16.06
CA GLU A 195 9.29 -2.83 17.12
C GLU A 195 8.44 -1.55 17.11
N ASP A 196 9.05 -0.41 16.78
CA ASP A 196 8.34 0.87 16.61
C ASP A 196 7.38 0.81 15.42
N PHE A 197 7.82 0.24 14.29
CA PHE A 197 6.99 0.03 13.10
C PHE A 197 5.81 -0.90 13.41
N CYS A 198 6.08 -2.06 14.01
CA CYS A 198 5.03 -3.02 14.39
C CYS A 198 4.02 -2.42 15.37
N SER A 199 4.49 -1.64 16.35
CA SER A 199 3.63 -0.93 17.30
C SER A 199 2.75 0.11 16.60
N MET A 200 3.30 0.83 15.64
CA MET A 200 2.58 1.82 14.83
C MET A 200 1.44 1.18 14.02
N ILE A 201 1.70 0.09 13.29
CA ILE A 201 0.66 -0.62 12.53
C ILE A 201 -0.46 -1.11 13.46
N LYS A 202 -0.09 -1.69 14.60
CA LYS A 202 -1.05 -2.17 15.61
C LYS A 202 -1.93 -1.04 16.15
N GLU A 203 -1.34 0.09 16.55
CA GLU A 203 -2.10 1.21 17.08
C GLU A 203 -3.01 1.85 16.02
N LEU A 204 -2.57 1.90 14.75
CA LEU A 204 -3.43 2.31 13.64
C LEU A 204 -4.67 1.41 13.51
N GLY A 205 -4.48 0.09 13.50
CA GLY A 205 -5.59 -0.87 13.46
C GLY A 205 -6.59 -0.67 14.59
N ILE A 206 -6.10 -0.49 15.83
CA ILE A 206 -6.95 -0.22 17.00
C ILE A 206 -7.71 1.10 16.86
N MET A 207 -7.10 2.15 16.31
CA MET A 207 -7.81 3.42 16.11
C MET A 207 -8.87 3.32 15.03
N ILE A 208 -8.59 2.63 13.91
CA ILE A 208 -9.57 2.39 12.84
C ILE A 208 -10.81 1.68 13.41
N GLU A 209 -10.63 0.62 14.22
CA GLU A 209 -11.72 -0.09 14.87
C GLU A 209 -12.59 0.81 15.77
N ARG A 210 -11.97 1.76 16.47
CA ARG A 210 -12.70 2.68 17.37
C ARG A 210 -13.62 3.65 16.62
N TYR A 211 -13.32 3.94 15.36
CA TYR A 211 -14.10 4.85 14.54
C TYR A 211 -15.13 4.13 13.66
N ASP A 212 -15.25 2.80 13.74
CA ASP A 212 -16.18 2.07 12.88
C ASP A 212 -17.61 2.57 12.98
N GLY A 213 -18.24 2.77 11.83
CA GLY A 213 -19.62 3.25 11.72
C GLY A 213 -19.79 4.75 11.96
N ASP A 214 -18.75 5.47 12.35
CA ASP A 214 -18.80 6.93 12.43
C ASP A 214 -18.85 7.54 11.02
N THR A 215 -19.49 8.70 10.95
CA THR A 215 -19.44 9.58 9.77
C THR A 215 -18.72 10.86 10.17
N MET A 216 -17.69 11.21 9.42
CA MET A 216 -16.90 12.41 9.66
C MET A 216 -16.42 12.98 8.33
N SER A 217 -15.76 14.14 8.34
CA SER A 217 -15.06 14.61 7.15
C SER A 217 -13.69 13.93 6.99
N TYR A 218 -13.16 13.93 5.78
CA TYR A 218 -11.79 13.52 5.48
C TYR A 218 -10.78 14.16 6.43
N GLU A 219 -10.87 15.48 6.60
CA GLU A 219 -9.94 16.22 7.45
C GLU A 219 -10.05 15.80 8.91
N GLU A 220 -11.29 15.56 9.40
CA GLU A 220 -11.52 15.05 10.75
C GLU A 220 -10.96 13.64 10.92
N LEU A 221 -11.18 12.72 9.96
CA LEU A 221 -10.65 11.36 10.04
C LEU A 221 -9.12 11.35 10.05
N TYR A 222 -8.51 12.06 9.11
CA TYR A 222 -7.06 12.20 9.01
C TYR A 222 -6.46 12.74 10.32
N ASP A 223 -6.98 13.86 10.82
CA ASP A 223 -6.48 14.45 12.06
C ASP A 223 -6.73 13.56 13.27
N ASN A 224 -7.90 12.92 13.36
CA ASN A 224 -8.27 12.04 14.46
C ASN A 224 -7.40 10.79 14.51
N LEU A 225 -7.19 10.10 13.38
CA LEU A 225 -6.31 8.94 13.29
C LEU A 225 -4.88 9.32 13.67
N LEU A 226 -4.33 10.34 13.01
CA LEU A 226 -2.93 10.71 13.19
C LEU A 226 -2.65 11.21 14.62
N MET A 227 -3.52 12.06 15.17
CA MET A 227 -3.35 12.54 16.54
C MET A 227 -3.58 11.44 17.57
N SER A 228 -4.55 10.54 17.37
CA SER A 228 -4.78 9.46 18.33
C SER A 228 -3.62 8.47 18.35
N VAL A 229 -3.11 8.08 17.18
CA VAL A 229 -1.97 7.16 17.06
C VAL A 229 -0.71 7.78 17.61
N LEU A 230 -0.36 9.03 17.23
CA LEU A 230 0.81 9.71 17.79
C LEU A 230 0.70 9.89 19.31
N GLY A 231 -0.50 10.14 19.83
CA GLY A 231 -0.75 10.22 21.26
C GLY A 231 -0.36 8.93 22.00
N GLN A 232 -0.73 7.76 21.46
CA GLN A 232 -0.32 6.47 22.03
C GLN A 232 1.17 6.20 21.83
N LEU A 233 1.66 6.33 20.58
CA LEU A 233 3.03 6.01 20.20
C LEU A 233 4.06 6.90 20.91
N SER A 234 3.74 8.16 21.20
CA SER A 234 4.63 9.07 21.93
C SER A 234 4.97 8.59 23.35
N SER A 235 4.14 7.72 23.92
CA SER A 235 4.40 7.10 25.23
C SER A 235 5.27 5.84 25.13
N MET A 236 5.34 5.23 23.93
CA MET A 236 6.06 3.99 23.67
C MET A 236 7.45 4.25 23.09
N SER A 237 7.58 5.27 22.23
CA SER A 237 8.79 5.56 21.48
C SER A 237 9.15 7.04 21.47
N GLY A 238 10.44 7.32 21.64
CA GLY A 238 10.98 8.69 21.52
C GLY A 238 10.86 9.25 20.11
N VAL A 239 10.87 8.39 19.09
CA VAL A 239 10.77 8.80 17.68
C VAL A 239 9.44 9.49 17.42
N PHE A 240 8.34 8.89 17.85
CA PHE A 240 7.00 9.47 17.67
C PHE A 240 6.71 10.63 18.62
N LEU A 241 7.42 10.74 19.75
CA LEU A 241 7.29 11.87 20.67
C LEU A 241 7.71 13.20 20.01
N ASP A 242 8.77 13.19 19.20
CA ASP A 242 9.20 14.39 18.48
C ASP A 242 8.17 14.81 17.43
N MET A 243 7.60 13.85 16.70
CA MET A 243 6.52 14.10 15.74
C MET A 243 5.25 14.63 16.41
N TRP A 244 4.85 14.04 17.55
CA TRP A 244 3.73 14.52 18.37
C TRP A 244 3.93 15.97 18.83
N ASN A 245 5.11 16.26 19.40
CA ASN A 245 5.45 17.60 19.87
C ASN A 245 5.49 18.61 18.72
N ALA A 246 6.04 18.23 17.57
CA ALA A 246 6.09 19.08 16.39
C ALA A 246 4.69 19.47 15.93
N ARG A 247 3.79 18.49 15.77
CA ARG A 247 2.40 18.71 15.35
C ARG A 247 1.62 19.55 16.36
N HIS A 248 1.75 19.25 17.66
CA HIS A 248 1.07 20.03 18.71
C HIS A 248 1.52 21.50 18.77
N ASN A 249 2.79 21.77 18.44
CA ASN A 249 3.35 23.12 18.42
C ASN A 249 3.31 23.78 17.03
N ASN A 250 2.69 23.14 16.03
CA ASN A 250 2.69 23.56 14.63
C ASN A 250 4.10 23.90 14.12
N ARG A 251 5.07 23.04 14.46
CA ARG A 251 6.48 23.17 14.10
C ARG A 251 6.79 22.20 12.96
N GLU A 252 7.52 22.69 11.97
CA GLU A 252 8.09 21.86 10.90
C GLU A 252 9.25 21.02 11.44
N ILE A 253 9.23 19.73 11.12
CA ILE A 253 10.32 18.78 11.38
C ILE A 253 10.63 18.00 10.12
N ASP A 254 11.88 17.59 9.98
CA ASP A 254 12.28 16.62 8.97
C ASP A 254 11.90 15.24 9.48
N LEU A 255 11.01 14.56 8.78
CA LEU A 255 10.50 13.25 9.17
C LEU A 255 11.48 12.18 8.69
N ASP A 256 11.82 11.25 9.60
CA ASP A 256 12.51 10.04 9.20
C ASP A 256 11.60 9.13 8.35
N PRO A 257 12.14 8.12 7.64
CA PRO A 257 11.35 7.28 6.74
C PRO A 257 10.14 6.61 7.39
N ILE A 258 10.22 6.17 8.65
CA ILE A 258 9.12 5.50 9.35
C ILE A 258 8.06 6.51 9.77
N GLN A 259 8.47 7.68 10.24
CA GLN A 259 7.54 8.79 10.53
C GLN A 259 6.83 9.29 9.26
N ARG A 260 7.53 9.32 8.13
CA ARG A 260 6.95 9.67 6.83
C ARG A 260 5.92 8.63 6.39
N TYR A 261 6.27 7.35 6.47
CA TYR A 261 5.34 6.26 6.20
C TYR A 261 4.07 6.37 7.05
N LEU A 262 4.17 6.65 8.36
CA LEU A 262 3.00 6.89 9.22
C LEU A 262 2.09 8.01 8.68
N GLN A 263 2.68 9.12 8.24
CA GLN A 263 1.90 10.24 7.73
C GLN A 263 1.22 9.86 6.40
N ASP A 264 1.95 9.21 5.51
CA ASP A 264 1.49 8.81 4.18
C ASP A 264 0.36 7.77 4.30
N ILE A 265 0.52 6.72 5.11
CA ILE A 265 -0.52 5.69 5.28
C ILE A 265 -1.79 6.24 5.91
N VAL A 266 -1.72 7.21 6.82
CA VAL A 266 -2.93 7.86 7.38
C VAL A 266 -3.63 8.73 6.35
N GLU A 267 -2.88 9.39 5.47
CA GLU A 267 -3.46 10.12 4.34
C GLU A 267 -4.19 9.17 3.39
N GLU A 268 -3.53 8.07 3.01
CA GLU A 268 -4.11 7.05 2.14
C GLU A 268 -5.34 6.38 2.74
N LEU A 269 -5.33 6.06 4.04
CA LEU A 269 -6.50 5.52 4.74
C LEU A 269 -7.69 6.48 4.70
N ALA A 270 -7.45 7.79 4.86
CA ALA A 270 -8.51 8.78 4.76
C ALA A 270 -9.03 8.93 3.31
N GLU A 271 -8.16 8.80 2.31
CA GLU A 271 -8.57 8.79 0.90
C GLU A 271 -9.39 7.53 0.56
N GLU A 272 -8.98 6.38 1.06
CA GLU A 272 -9.66 5.11 0.84
C GLU A 272 -11.05 5.10 1.48
N GLU A 273 -11.17 5.72 2.66
CA GLU A 273 -12.44 5.88 3.33
C GLU A 273 -13.42 6.73 2.50
N GLU A 274 -12.97 7.87 1.97
CA GLU A 274 -13.81 8.69 1.08
C GLU A 274 -14.35 7.86 -0.11
N ARG A 275 -13.52 6.96 -0.67
CA ARG A 275 -13.97 6.03 -1.72
C ARG A 275 -15.04 5.07 -1.21
N ILE A 276 -14.88 4.51 -0.01
CA ILE A 276 -15.89 3.68 0.66
C ILE A 276 -17.20 4.45 0.79
N TYR A 277 -17.17 5.68 1.29
CA TYR A 277 -18.37 6.51 1.44
C TYR A 277 -19.12 6.66 0.11
N TYR A 278 -18.42 7.02 -0.97
CA TYR A 278 -19.05 7.22 -2.25
C TYR A 278 -19.64 5.94 -2.82
N ARG A 279 -18.96 4.80 -2.67
CA ARG A 279 -19.47 3.50 -3.13
C ARG A 279 -20.74 3.08 -2.40
N LEU A 280 -20.79 3.27 -1.09
CA LEU A 280 -21.98 2.93 -0.30
C LEU A 280 -23.19 3.78 -0.69
N ASN A 281 -22.99 5.08 -0.92
CA ASN A 281 -24.09 5.99 -1.27
C ASN A 281 -24.49 5.92 -2.76
N TRP A 282 -23.58 5.51 -3.66
CA TRP A 282 -23.89 5.36 -5.08
C TRP A 282 -24.96 4.29 -5.33
N ASN A 283 -24.93 3.20 -4.56
CA ASN A 283 -25.88 2.09 -4.70
C ASN A 283 -27.31 2.43 -4.26
N GLU A 284 -27.53 3.57 -3.60
CA GLU A 284 -28.86 4.01 -3.17
C GLU A 284 -29.58 4.92 -4.18
N SER A 285 -28.91 5.35 -5.25
CA SER A 285 -29.43 6.28 -6.27
C SER A 285 -29.91 5.59 -7.55
#